data_AF-A0A962SC88-F1
#
_entry.id   AF-A0A962SC88-F1
#
_cell.length_a   1.000
_cell.length_b   1.000
_cell.length_c   1.000
_cell.angle_alpha   90.00
_cell.angle_beta   90.00
_cell.angle_gamma   90.00
#
_symmetry.space_group_name_H-M   'P 1'
#
loop_
_entity.id
_entity.type
_entity.pdbx_description
1 polymer ?
#
loop_
_entity_poly.entity_id
_entity_poly.type
_entity_poly.pdbx_seq_one_letter_code
_entity_poly.pdbx_strand_id
1 'polypeptide(L)'
;MSEEAMHNERAIMIMMRKTLSGIIRDVTPLPGMQSPLKDETVEDIRRCLGVIAAREQEIAKALGRDIRERPRFRDEPRTSHVVSFKKSGDKKDAAENE
;
A
#
# COMPACT_ATOMS: atom_id res chain seq x y z
N MET A 1 -11.11 -3.05 16.96
CA MET A 1 -11.34 -2.17 15.79
C MET A 1 -11.97 -3.03 14.70
N SER A 2 -13.10 -2.61 14.12
CA SER A 2 -13.70 -3.34 12.98
C SER A 2 -12.81 -3.23 11.74
N GLU A 3 -12.82 -4.24 10.86
CA GLU A 3 -12.08 -4.23 9.59
C GLU A 3 -12.49 -3.05 8.70
N GLU A 4 -13.79 -2.72 8.66
CA GLU A 4 -14.34 -1.55 7.97
C GLU A 4 -13.74 -0.23 8.49
N ALA A 5 -13.60 -0.11 9.82
CA ALA A 5 -13.00 1.06 10.45
C ALA A 5 -11.53 1.22 10.04
N MET A 6 -10.78 0.10 9.93
CA MET A 6 -9.37 0.10 9.50
C MET A 6 -9.23 0.50 8.02
N HIS A 7 -10.17 0.08 7.17
CA HIS A 7 -10.20 0.51 5.77
C HIS A 7 -10.46 2.01 5.61
N ASN A 8 -11.42 2.54 6.37
CA ASN A 8 -11.72 3.98 6.39
C ASN A 8 -10.54 4.79 6.92
N GLU A 9 -9.94 4.34 8.03
CA GLU A 9 -8.77 4.97 8.60
C GLU A 9 -7.60 4.99 7.61
N ARG A 10 -7.34 3.87 6.91
CA ARG A 10 -6.33 3.81 5.85
C ARG A 10 -6.57 4.86 4.76
N ALA A 11 -7.81 5.03 4.32
CA ALA A 11 -8.15 6.03 3.31
C ALA A 11 -7.84 7.46 3.80
N ILE A 12 -8.18 7.76 5.06
CA ILE A 12 -7.86 9.03 5.71
C ILE A 12 -6.35 9.25 5.75
N MET A 13 -5.57 8.27 6.22
CA MET A 13 -4.11 8.38 6.29
C MET A 13 -3.48 8.64 4.92
N ILE A 14 -3.94 7.95 3.88
CA ILE A 14 -3.48 8.15 2.50
C ILE A 14 -3.80 9.57 2.02
N MET A 15 -5.02 10.05 2.28
CA MET A 15 -5.40 11.43 1.91
C MET A 15 -4.54 12.46 2.63
N MET A 16 -4.33 12.33 3.95
CA MET A 16 -3.48 13.23 4.72
C MET A 16 -2.04 13.27 4.17
N ARG A 17 -1.44 12.09 3.93
CA ARG A 17 -0.09 11.99 3.37
C ARG A 17 0.03 12.67 2.00
N LYS A 18 -0.95 12.43 1.11
CA LYS A 18 -0.98 13.02 -0.23
C LYS A 18 -1.13 14.54 -0.18
N THR A 19 -2.04 15.04 0.64
CA THR A 19 -2.28 16.48 0.79
C THR A 19 -1.05 17.19 1.33
N LEU A 20 -0.45 16.68 2.42
CA LEU A 20 0.78 17.26 2.97
C LEU A 20 1.93 17.21 1.97
N SER A 21 2.10 16.10 1.24
CA SER A 21 3.14 15.98 0.21
C SER A 21 2.92 16.96 -0.95
N GLY A 22 1.67 17.25 -1.31
CA GLY A 22 1.32 18.27 -2.31
C GLY A 22 1.73 19.66 -1.84
N ILE A 23 1.35 20.03 -0.62
CA ILE A 23 1.73 21.31 0.00
C ILE A 23 3.25 21.45 0.04
N ILE A 24 3.96 20.41 0.50
CA ILE A 24 5.44 20.42 0.55
C ILE A 24 6.01 20.69 -0.84
N ARG A 25 5.48 20.04 -1.89
CA ARG A 25 5.96 20.27 -3.26
C ARG A 25 5.77 21.71 -3.70
N ASP A 26 4.62 22.31 -3.38
CA ASP A 26 4.30 23.67 -3.80
C ASP A 26 5.13 24.73 -3.06
N VAL A 27 5.49 24.46 -1.80
CA VAL A 27 6.29 25.38 -0.97
C VAL A 27 7.79 25.12 -1.01
N THR A 28 8.23 24.00 -1.59
CA THR A 28 9.66 23.67 -1.66
C THR A 28 10.35 24.65 -2.61
N PRO A 29 11.27 25.49 -2.12
CA PRO A 29 11.97 26.45 -2.96
C PRO A 29 12.87 25.76 -3.99
N LEU A 30 13.11 26.43 -5.12
CA LEU A 30 14.15 26.02 -6.05
C LEU A 30 15.54 26.15 -5.39
N PRO A 31 16.55 25.41 -5.87
CA PRO A 31 17.91 25.50 -5.33
C PRO A 31 18.41 26.95 -5.30
N GLY A 32 18.92 27.39 -4.15
CA GLY A 32 19.41 28.75 -3.95
C GLY A 32 18.34 29.76 -3.48
N MET A 33 17.07 29.37 -3.40
CA MET A 33 16.02 30.18 -2.79
C MET A 33 15.78 29.78 -1.33
N GLN A 34 15.38 30.75 -0.50
CA GLN A 34 15.05 30.51 0.90
C GLN A 34 13.69 29.82 1.03
N SER A 35 13.55 28.94 2.03
CA SER A 35 12.27 28.31 2.35
C SER A 35 11.27 29.35 2.86
N PRO A 36 10.01 29.33 2.40
CA PRO A 36 8.95 30.17 2.95
C PRO A 36 8.48 29.70 4.34
N LEU A 37 8.83 28.47 4.73
CA LEU A 37 8.52 27.90 6.04
C LEU A 37 9.71 28.06 7.00
N LYS A 38 9.41 28.29 8.27
CA LYS A 38 10.41 28.25 9.36
C LYS A 38 10.91 26.82 9.56
N ASP A 39 12.17 26.67 9.97
CA ASP A 39 12.79 25.35 10.21
C ASP A 39 11.97 24.49 11.18
N GLU A 40 11.44 25.08 12.25
CA GLU A 40 10.56 24.41 13.21
C GLU A 40 9.32 23.81 12.54
N THR A 41 8.66 24.57 11.66
CA THR A 41 7.51 24.09 10.89
C THR A 41 7.89 22.92 9.98
N VAL A 42 9.08 22.95 9.38
CA VAL A 42 9.56 21.83 8.57
C VAL A 42 9.79 20.58 9.42
N GLU A 43 10.36 20.73 10.62
CA GLU A 43 10.51 19.62 11.58
C GLU A 43 9.16 19.05 12.03
N ASP A 44 8.18 19.90 12.31
CA ASP A 44 6.83 19.46 12.68
C ASP A 44 6.16 18.66 11.56
N ILE A 45 6.31 19.10 10.31
CA ILE A 45 5.82 18.37 9.14
C ILE A 45 6.50 17.00 9.02
N ARG A 46 7.83 16.92 9.24
CA ARG A 46 8.55 15.63 9.22
C ARG A 46 8.06 14.70 10.32
N ARG A 47 7.87 15.19 11.54
CA ARG A 47 7.32 14.43 12.67
C ARG A 47 5.92 13.91 12.34
N CYS A 48 5.06 14.77 11.81
CA CYS A 48 3.69 14.42 11.41
C CYS A 48 3.67 13.31 10.35
N LEU A 49 4.48 13.43 9.30
CA LEU A 49 4.62 12.38 8.28
C LEU A 49 5.16 11.07 8.86
N GLY A 50 6.06 11.15 9.86
CA GLY A 50 6.54 9.98 10.59
C GLY A 50 5.42 9.24 11.35
N VAL A 51 4.57 9.97 12.06
CA VAL A 51 3.40 9.39 12.77
C VAL A 51 2.41 8.80 11.77
N ILE A 52 2.17 9.49 10.64
CA ILE A 52 1.30 8.98 9.57
C ILE A 52 1.81 7.64 9.04
N ALA A 53 3.11 7.56 8.73
CA ALA A 53 3.72 6.34 8.22
C ALA A 53 3.66 5.19 9.24
N ALA A 54 3.94 5.46 10.51
CA ALA A 54 3.83 4.45 11.58
C ALA A 54 2.41 3.88 11.66
N ARG A 55 1.40 4.76 11.59
CA ARG A 55 0.00 4.34 11.62
C ARG A 55 -0.43 3.58 10.37
N GLU A 56 -0.03 4.02 9.18
CA GLU A 56 -0.25 3.27 7.93
C GLU A 56 0.35 1.85 8.04
N GLN A 57 1.51 1.70 8.70
CA GLN A 57 2.12 0.40 8.92
C GLN A 57 1.35 -0.50 9.89
N GLU A 58 0.85 0.04 11.00
CA GLU A 58 -0.02 -0.69 11.94
C GLU A 58 -1.28 -1.21 11.24
N ILE A 59 -1.93 -0.36 10.45
CA ILE A 59 -3.15 -0.72 9.71
C ILE A 59 -2.87 -1.82 8.69
N ALA A 60 -1.77 -1.72 7.94
CA ALA A 60 -1.44 -2.73 6.94
C ALA A 60 -1.10 -4.09 7.58
N LYS A 61 -0.38 -4.11 8.71
CA LYS A 61 -0.14 -5.32 9.50
C LYS A 61 -1.45 -5.94 9.99
N ALA A 62 -2.36 -5.13 10.51
CA ALA A 62 -3.66 -5.60 11.00
C ALA A 62 -4.54 -6.20 9.90
N LEU A 63 -4.45 -5.66 8.68
CA LEU A 63 -5.14 -6.19 7.49
C LEU A 63 -4.40 -7.36 6.81
N GLY A 64 -3.32 -7.88 7.41
CA GLY A 64 -2.54 -8.98 6.86
C GLY A 64 -1.83 -8.65 5.54
N ARG A 65 -1.66 -7.36 5.20
CA ARG A 65 -0.93 -6.94 4.00
C ARG A 65 0.54 -6.79 4.32
N ASP A 66 1.40 -7.50 3.59
CA ASP A 66 2.84 -7.27 3.69
C ASP A 66 3.20 -5.96 2.98
N ILE A 67 3.69 -4.99 3.75
CA ILE A 67 4.16 -3.69 3.26
C ILE A 67 5.46 -3.84 2.46
N ARG A 68 6.08 -5.03 2.51
CA ARG A 68 7.36 -5.34 1.87
C ARG A 68 7.23 -5.78 0.41
N GLU A 69 6.06 -5.65 -0.22
CA GLU A 69 5.95 -5.76 -1.68
C GLU A 69 6.67 -4.60 -2.36
N ARG A 70 8.00 -4.70 -2.41
CA ARG A 70 8.85 -3.82 -3.19
C ARG A 70 8.53 -4.04 -4.67
N PRO A 71 8.47 -2.97 -5.49
CA PRO A 71 8.43 -3.13 -6.93
C PRO A 71 9.53 -4.09 -7.38
N ARG A 72 9.15 -5.13 -8.13
CA ARG A 72 10.10 -6.07 -8.71
C ARG A 72 10.61 -5.54 -10.03
N PHE A 73 11.87 -5.84 -10.36
CA PHE A 73 12.37 -5.56 -11.70
C PHE A 73 11.67 -6.50 -12.69
N ARG A 74 11.44 -6.01 -13.92
CA ARG A 74 10.77 -6.82 -14.96
C ARG A 74 11.49 -8.13 -15.23
N ASP A 75 12.81 -8.12 -15.09
CA ASP A 75 13.69 -9.25 -15.38
C ASP A 75 13.96 -10.14 -14.15
N GLU A 76 13.34 -9.84 -13.01
CA GLU A 76 13.49 -10.65 -11.79
C GLU A 76 12.77 -12.00 -11.96
N PRO A 77 13.45 -13.14 -11.72
CA PRO A 77 12.83 -14.46 -11.86
C PRO A 77 11.71 -14.63 -10.84
N ARG A 78 10.51 -15.05 -11.30
CA ARG A 78 9.36 -15.28 -10.43
C ARG A 78 9.63 -16.51 -9.55
N THR A 79 9.53 -16.34 -8.23
CA THR A 79 9.67 -17.42 -7.25
C THR A 79 8.41 -18.27 -7.10
N SER A 80 7.31 -17.91 -7.78
CA SER A 80 6.06 -18.67 -7.77
C SER A 80 5.94 -19.55 -9.02
N HIS A 81 5.59 -20.81 -8.81
CA HIS A 81 5.25 -21.75 -9.87
C HIS A 81 3.73 -21.82 -10.03
N VAL A 82 3.23 -21.61 -11.25
CA VAL A 82 1.81 -21.77 -11.57
C VAL A 82 1.50 -23.28 -11.62
N VAL A 83 0.65 -23.75 -10.71
CA VAL A 83 0.16 -25.13 -10.73
C VAL A 83 -1.15 -25.16 -11.52
N SER A 84 -1.16 -25.88 -12.64
CA SER A 84 -2.38 -26.10 -13.42
C SER A 84 -3.19 -27.25 -12.80
N PHE A 85 -4.33 -26.93 -12.19
CA PHE A 85 -5.28 -27.95 -11.76
C PHE A 85 -6.00 -28.52 -12.99
N LYS A 86 -5.81 -29.81 -13.26
CA LYS A 86 -6.66 -30.52 -14.22
C LYS A 86 -8.03 -30.70 -13.58
N LYS A 87 -9.08 -30.25 -14.28
CA LYS A 87 -10.47 -30.50 -13.89
C LYS A 87 -10.67 -32.03 -13.84
N SER A 88 -10.83 -32.60 -12.65
CA SER A 88 -11.20 -34.01 -12.49
C SER A 88 -12.57 -34.19 -13.14
N GLY A 89 -12.63 -35.06 -14.15
CA GLY A 89 -13.85 -35.28 -14.92
C GLY A 89 -14.99 -35.75 -14.03
N ASP A 90 -16.16 -35.14 -14.21
CA ASP A 90 -17.43 -35.74 -13.78
C ASP A 90 -17.52 -37.13 -14.40
N LYS A 91 -17.50 -38.17 -13.54
CA LYS A 91 -17.94 -39.50 -13.94
C LYS A 91 -19.44 -39.38 -14.23
N LYS A 92 -19.79 -39.23 -15.51
CA LYS A 92 -21.16 -39.45 -15.99
C LYS A 92 -21.40 -40.95 -16.00
N ASP A 93 -22.37 -41.37 -15.22
CA ASP A 93 -22.78 -42.77 -15.05
C ASP A 93 -22.99 -43.46 -16.41
N ALA A 94 -22.47 -44.69 -16.48
CA ALA A 94 -22.62 -45.57 -17.62
C ALA A 94 -24.09 -45.92 -17.84
N ALA A 95 -24.62 -45.52 -18.98
CA ALA A 95 -25.79 -46.14 -19.59
C ALA A 95 -25.30 -46.95 -20.79
N GLU A 96 -25.21 -48.27 -20.63
CA GLU A 96 -25.23 -49.22 -21.74
C GLU A 96 -26.55 -49.99 -21.63
N ASN A 97 -27.37 -49.82 -22.68
CA ASN A 97 -28.63 -50.49 -22.93
C ASN A 97 -28.41 -51.96 -23.30
N GLU A 98 -29.37 -52.80 -22.94
CA GLU A 98 -29.73 -54.05 -23.63
C GLU A 98 -30.54 -53.75 -24.91
#